data_AF-A0A7S2FEC1-F1
#
_entry.id   AF-A0A7S2FEC1-F1
#
_cell.length_a   1.000
_cell.length_b   1.000
_cell.length_c   1.000
_cell.angle_alpha   90.00
_cell.angle_beta   90.00
_cell.angle_gamma   90.00
#
_symmetry.space_group_name_H-M   'P 1'
#
loop_
_entity.id
_entity.type
_entity.pdbx_description
1 polymer ?
#
loop_
_entity_poly.entity_id
_entity_poly.type
_entity_poly.pdbx_seq_one_letter_code
_entity_poly.pdbx_strand_id
1 'polypeptide(L)'
;RGARRIIWVISTGKSLPWDVDFCSLTLLDDTVASQLENQLQSLFGYWHTDDVGEFLSRNQVFKEDDLLPVVCELQRLRNSGKPAVTTKAVSVLENEWWGIRGGYEATLLIVYIDTCTDFQERLPDDTQEELHRGYWGDFHRFPHYLPVFQNTGEATALTHAQVNLLAAQAEYSVRQNRELFERLFAFAGAERGQG
;
A
#
# COMPACT_ATOMS: atom_id res chain seq x y z
N ARG A 1 3.27 -10.43 20.86
CA ARG A 1 2.00 -9.67 20.98
C ARG A 1 1.09 -10.12 19.83
N GLY A 2 -0.24 -10.23 20.00
CA GLY A 2 -1.16 -10.81 19.01
C GLY A 2 -2.11 -9.78 18.40
N ALA A 3 -1.58 -8.86 17.58
CA ALA A 3 -2.38 -7.80 16.97
C ALA A 3 -3.41 -8.39 16.00
N ARG A 4 -4.69 -8.14 16.24
CA ARG A 4 -5.81 -8.71 15.45
C ARG A 4 -6.34 -7.77 14.37
N ARG A 5 -5.97 -6.49 14.44
CA ARG A 5 -6.44 -5.43 13.55
C ARG A 5 -5.24 -4.58 13.21
N ILE A 6 -4.92 -4.50 11.92
CA ILE A 6 -3.70 -3.90 11.42
C ILE A 6 -4.10 -2.94 10.30
N ILE A 7 -3.60 -1.70 10.38
CA ILE A 7 -3.59 -0.81 9.23
C ILE A 7 -2.19 -0.81 8.67
N TRP A 8 -2.08 -0.99 7.37
CA TRP A 8 -0.83 -0.88 6.65
C TRP A 8 -0.98 0.15 5.54
N VAL A 9 -0.27 1.26 5.71
CA VAL A 9 -0.20 2.34 4.71
C VAL A 9 1.09 2.16 3.92
N ILE A 10 0.96 1.87 2.64
CA ILE A 10 2.05 1.65 1.70
C ILE A 10 2.19 2.92 0.86
N SER A 11 3.03 3.84 1.34
CA SER A 11 3.45 5.04 0.61
C SER A 11 4.80 4.76 -0.03
N THR A 12 4.80 4.41 -1.31
CA THR A 12 5.99 3.91 -2.00
C THR A 12 6.25 4.66 -3.31
N GLY A 13 7.51 4.64 -3.77
CA GLY A 13 7.90 5.10 -5.10
C GLY A 13 7.57 4.12 -6.24
N LYS A 14 6.86 3.01 -5.96
CA LYS A 14 6.51 1.98 -6.95
C LYS A 14 5.00 1.85 -7.14
N SER A 15 4.50 2.04 -8.36
CA SER A 15 3.10 1.72 -8.71
C SER A 15 2.92 0.21 -8.83
N LEU A 16 1.70 -0.27 -8.63
CA LEU A 16 1.31 -1.61 -9.05
C LEU A 16 1.57 -1.74 -10.57
N PRO A 17 2.18 -2.83 -11.06
CA PRO A 17 2.40 -3.01 -12.49
C PRO A 17 1.11 -2.84 -13.31
N TRP A 18 1.24 -2.17 -14.46
CA TRP A 18 0.13 -1.93 -15.40
C TRP A 18 0.09 -2.98 -16.52
N ASP A 19 1.21 -3.65 -16.77
CA ASP A 19 1.42 -4.66 -17.81
C ASP A 19 1.16 -6.10 -17.32
N VAL A 20 0.84 -6.26 -16.04
CA VAL A 20 0.47 -7.55 -15.43
C VAL A 20 -1.01 -7.53 -15.05
N ASP A 21 -1.82 -8.47 -15.53
CA ASP A 21 -3.18 -8.70 -15.04
C ASP A 21 -3.19 -9.73 -13.91
N PHE A 22 -3.04 -9.26 -12.67
CA PHE A 22 -2.99 -10.13 -11.48
C PHE A 22 -4.29 -10.92 -11.30
N CYS A 23 -5.42 -10.41 -11.76
CA CYS A 23 -6.70 -11.08 -11.60
C CYS A 23 -6.91 -12.24 -12.58
N SER A 24 -6.10 -12.30 -13.64
CA SER A 24 -6.09 -13.42 -14.59
C SER A 24 -5.16 -14.57 -14.17
N LEU A 25 -4.26 -14.33 -13.21
CA LEU A 25 -3.28 -15.31 -12.76
C LEU A 25 -3.93 -16.35 -11.83
N THR A 26 -3.44 -17.58 -11.91
CA THR A 26 -3.79 -18.65 -10.97
C THR A 26 -2.77 -18.82 -9.85
N LEU A 27 -1.51 -18.42 -10.11
CA LEU A 27 -0.40 -18.44 -9.18
C LEU A 27 0.49 -17.22 -9.44
N LEU A 28 1.09 -16.69 -8.38
CA LEU A 28 2.10 -15.64 -8.47
C LEU A 28 3.49 -16.28 -8.32
N ASP A 29 4.31 -16.15 -9.35
CA ASP A 29 5.72 -16.56 -9.30
C ASP A 29 6.65 -15.41 -8.88
N ASP A 30 7.89 -15.73 -8.53
CA ASP A 30 8.90 -14.76 -8.07
C ASP A 30 9.22 -13.68 -9.10
N THR A 31 9.14 -13.99 -10.39
CA THR A 31 9.43 -13.02 -11.45
C THR A 31 8.36 -11.94 -11.46
N VAL A 32 7.09 -12.32 -11.37
CA VAL A 32 5.97 -11.38 -11.28
C VAL A 32 5.96 -10.67 -9.93
N ALA A 33 6.21 -11.38 -8.83
CA ALA A 33 6.24 -10.80 -7.48
C ALA A 33 7.35 -9.73 -7.33
N SER A 34 8.51 -9.92 -7.96
CA SER A 34 9.61 -8.93 -7.94
C SER A 34 9.22 -7.56 -8.51
N GLN A 35 8.15 -7.50 -9.32
CA GLN A 35 7.61 -6.26 -9.86
C GLN A 35 6.76 -5.48 -8.84
N LEU A 36 6.41 -6.09 -7.71
CA LEU A 36 5.72 -5.41 -6.61
C LEU A 36 6.70 -4.64 -5.71
N GLU A 37 6.16 -3.86 -4.80
CA GLU A 37 6.92 -3.16 -3.77
C GLU A 37 7.65 -4.16 -2.84
N ASN A 38 8.87 -3.86 -2.40
CA ASN A 38 9.73 -4.83 -1.69
C ASN A 38 9.22 -5.15 -0.27
N GLN A 39 8.74 -4.16 0.49
CA GLN A 39 8.06 -4.39 1.75
C GLN A 39 6.81 -5.23 1.53
N LEU A 40 6.03 -4.93 0.47
CA LEU A 40 4.82 -5.69 0.15
C LEU A 40 5.12 -7.18 -0.03
N GLN A 41 6.00 -7.50 -0.97
CA GLN A 41 6.30 -8.90 -1.31
C GLN A 41 7.04 -9.63 -0.16
N SER A 42 7.87 -8.92 0.63
CA SER A 42 8.63 -9.52 1.73
C SER A 42 7.75 -10.05 2.87
N LEU A 43 6.62 -9.38 3.18
CA LEU A 43 5.70 -9.87 4.23
C LEU A 43 5.02 -11.19 3.84
N PHE A 44 4.96 -11.50 2.55
CA PHE A 44 4.30 -12.71 2.03
C PHE A 44 5.28 -13.81 1.65
N GLY A 45 6.61 -13.56 1.63
CA GLY A 45 7.62 -14.60 1.41
C GLY A 45 8.36 -14.53 0.07
N TYR A 46 8.02 -13.59 -0.80
CA TYR A 46 8.60 -13.45 -2.14
C TYR A 46 9.94 -12.69 -2.19
N TRP A 47 10.63 -12.55 -1.05
CA TRP A 47 11.93 -11.89 -0.98
C TRP A 47 12.95 -12.84 -0.36
N HIS A 48 14.03 -13.12 -1.08
CA HIS A 48 14.95 -14.22 -0.73
C HIS A 48 16.37 -13.79 -0.40
N THR A 49 16.73 -12.53 -0.66
CA THR A 49 18.11 -12.04 -0.51
C THR A 49 18.15 -10.74 0.28
N ASP A 50 18.93 -10.70 1.35
CA ASP A 50 19.14 -9.48 2.12
C ASP A 50 20.18 -8.58 1.45
N ASP A 51 19.97 -7.27 1.56
CA ASP A 51 20.94 -6.24 1.17
C ASP A 51 21.58 -5.64 2.44
N VAL A 52 22.67 -4.88 2.27
CA VAL A 52 23.37 -4.26 3.39
C VAL A 52 22.44 -3.29 4.12
N GLY A 53 22.00 -3.68 5.33
CA GLY A 53 21.07 -2.89 6.15
C GLY A 53 19.59 -3.21 5.92
N GLU A 54 19.25 -4.14 5.04
CA GLU A 54 17.89 -4.56 4.74
C GLU A 54 17.73 -6.07 4.97
N PHE A 55 16.87 -6.45 5.92
CA PHE A 55 16.62 -7.85 6.30
C PHE A 55 15.28 -8.36 5.78
N LEU A 56 14.94 -8.03 4.54
CA LEU A 56 13.63 -8.30 3.95
C LEU A 56 13.36 -9.79 3.75
N SER A 57 14.39 -10.63 3.62
CA SER A 57 14.20 -12.10 3.56
C SER A 57 13.69 -12.70 4.87
N ARG A 58 13.71 -11.91 5.96
CA ARG A 58 13.24 -12.29 7.30
C ARG A 58 11.85 -11.78 7.61
N ASN A 59 11.16 -11.14 6.67
CA ASN A 59 9.91 -10.42 6.95
C ASN A 59 8.63 -11.25 6.83
N GLN A 60 8.68 -12.48 6.32
CA GLN A 60 7.47 -13.26 6.07
C GLN A 60 6.65 -13.44 7.36
N VAL A 61 5.40 -12.98 7.31
CA VAL A 61 4.42 -13.09 8.40
C VAL A 61 3.03 -13.44 7.87
N PHE A 62 2.85 -13.53 6.56
CA PHE A 62 1.65 -13.99 5.88
C PHE A 62 1.99 -15.09 4.87
N LYS A 63 0.99 -15.87 4.46
CA LYS A 63 1.17 -16.95 3.47
C LYS A 63 1.38 -16.37 2.08
N GLU A 64 2.27 -16.98 1.29
CA GLU A 64 2.53 -16.57 -0.11
C GLU A 64 1.25 -16.46 -0.94
N ASP A 65 0.39 -17.49 -0.87
CA ASP A 65 -0.88 -17.56 -1.61
C ASP A 65 -1.86 -16.43 -1.29
N ASP A 66 -1.70 -15.71 -0.17
CA ASP A 66 -2.55 -14.58 0.17
C ASP A 66 -2.17 -13.30 -0.61
N LEU A 67 -0.97 -13.23 -1.21
CA LEU A 67 -0.53 -12.03 -1.92
C LEU A 67 -1.31 -11.79 -3.21
N LEU A 68 -1.51 -12.83 -4.02
CA LEU A 68 -2.16 -12.70 -5.33
C LEU A 68 -3.59 -12.12 -5.23
N PRO A 69 -4.48 -12.62 -4.36
CA PRO A 69 -5.80 -12.01 -4.15
C PRO A 69 -5.73 -10.56 -3.67
N VAL A 70 -4.73 -10.20 -2.85
CA VAL A 70 -4.55 -8.84 -2.36
C VAL A 70 -4.20 -7.89 -3.51
N VAL A 71 -3.19 -8.23 -4.33
CA VAL A 71 -2.76 -7.35 -5.42
C VAL A 71 -3.78 -7.28 -6.56
N CYS A 72 -4.52 -8.35 -6.83
CA CYS A 72 -5.64 -8.32 -7.77
C CYS A 72 -6.71 -7.31 -7.31
N GLU A 73 -7.11 -7.32 -6.04
CA GLU A 73 -8.15 -6.39 -5.55
C GLU A 73 -7.67 -4.93 -5.57
N LEU A 74 -6.42 -4.68 -5.15
CA LEU A 74 -5.83 -3.34 -5.24
C LEU A 74 -5.76 -2.87 -6.70
N GLN A 75 -5.38 -3.74 -7.63
CA GLN A 75 -5.37 -3.43 -9.06
C GLN A 75 -6.78 -3.14 -9.59
N ARG A 76 -7.80 -3.91 -9.23
CA ARG A 76 -9.20 -3.64 -9.64
C ARG A 76 -9.66 -2.26 -9.19
N LEU A 77 -9.37 -1.89 -7.95
CA LEU A 77 -9.73 -0.59 -7.39
C LEU A 77 -9.05 0.54 -8.17
N ARG A 78 -7.73 0.46 -8.33
CA ARG A 78 -6.91 1.42 -9.10
C ARG A 78 -7.38 1.54 -10.54
N ASN A 79 -7.62 0.43 -11.24
CA ASN A 79 -8.10 0.42 -12.63
C ASN A 79 -9.52 0.98 -12.76
N SER A 80 -10.32 0.96 -11.69
CA SER A 80 -11.65 1.57 -11.64
C SER A 80 -11.65 3.05 -11.24
N GLY A 81 -10.47 3.68 -11.12
CA GLY A 81 -10.32 5.08 -10.72
C GLY A 81 -10.37 5.32 -9.21
N LYS A 82 -10.60 4.29 -8.40
CA LYS A 82 -10.82 4.38 -6.96
C LYS A 82 -9.52 4.29 -6.16
N PRO A 83 -9.51 4.76 -4.89
CA PRO A 83 -8.39 4.51 -4.00
C PRO A 83 -8.14 3.01 -3.83
N ALA A 84 -6.88 2.59 -3.96
CA ALA A 84 -6.46 1.20 -3.74
C ALA A 84 -6.42 0.88 -2.23
N VAL A 85 -7.62 0.79 -1.64
CA VAL A 85 -7.85 0.51 -0.22
C VAL A 85 -8.73 -0.71 -0.08
N THR A 86 -8.25 -1.75 0.59
CA THR A 86 -9.00 -2.99 0.78
C THR A 86 -8.73 -3.63 2.13
N THR A 87 -9.59 -4.56 2.54
CA THR A 87 -9.43 -5.34 3.77
C THR A 87 -9.31 -6.82 3.47
N LYS A 88 -8.40 -7.50 4.16
CA LYS A 88 -8.19 -8.94 4.04
C LYS A 88 -8.07 -9.57 5.42
N ALA A 89 -8.70 -10.73 5.62
CA ALA A 89 -8.38 -11.61 6.74
C ALA A 89 -7.13 -12.43 6.36
N VAL A 90 -6.13 -12.40 7.22
CA VAL A 90 -4.82 -13.04 6.99
C VAL A 90 -4.44 -13.91 8.18
N SER A 91 -3.93 -15.10 7.89
CA SER A 91 -3.28 -15.96 8.89
C SER A 91 -1.90 -15.38 9.18
N VAL A 92 -1.66 -14.95 10.42
CA VAL A 92 -0.34 -14.50 10.85
C VAL A 92 0.54 -15.73 11.12
N LEU A 93 1.64 -15.84 10.38
CA LEU A 93 2.65 -16.87 10.54
C LEU A 93 3.59 -16.54 11.70
N GLU A 94 4.22 -17.59 12.24
CA GLU A 94 5.30 -17.41 13.20
C GLU A 94 6.51 -16.81 12.49
N ASN A 95 7.17 -15.86 13.15
CA ASN A 95 8.41 -15.26 12.70
C ASN A 95 9.31 -15.06 13.92
N GLU A 96 10.21 -16.02 14.13
CA GLU A 96 11.10 -16.04 15.29
C GLU A 96 12.08 -14.86 15.30
N TRP A 97 12.53 -14.41 14.12
CA TRP A 97 13.45 -13.29 13.96
C TRP A 97 12.86 -12.00 14.54
N TRP A 98 11.59 -11.72 14.25
CA TRP A 98 10.87 -10.56 14.77
C TRP A 98 10.10 -10.83 16.08
N GLY A 99 10.18 -12.05 16.64
CA GLY A 99 9.49 -12.43 17.87
C GLY A 99 7.95 -12.46 17.75
N ILE A 100 7.44 -12.74 16.55
CA ILE A 100 6.00 -12.85 16.27
C ILE A 100 5.59 -14.31 16.40
N ARG A 101 4.71 -14.62 17.37
CA ARG A 101 4.27 -15.99 17.64
C ARG A 101 3.46 -16.63 16.50
N GLY A 102 2.76 -15.84 15.70
CA GLY A 102 1.82 -16.35 14.70
C GLY A 102 0.73 -17.28 15.27
N GLY A 103 0.14 -18.09 14.39
CA GLY A 103 -0.91 -19.05 14.72
C GLY A 103 -2.26 -18.41 14.98
N TYR A 104 -2.50 -17.21 14.42
CA TYR A 104 -3.71 -16.46 14.69
C TYR A 104 -4.16 -15.62 13.48
N GLU A 105 -5.45 -15.37 13.37
CA GLU A 105 -6.02 -14.53 12.31
C GLU A 105 -5.98 -13.05 12.68
N ALA A 106 -5.67 -12.20 11.70
CA ALA A 106 -5.77 -10.74 11.78
C ALA A 106 -6.58 -10.17 10.61
N THR A 107 -7.24 -9.04 10.84
CA THR A 107 -7.79 -8.21 9.77
C THR A 107 -6.77 -7.14 9.40
N LEU A 108 -6.36 -7.15 8.14
CA LEU A 108 -5.43 -6.20 7.55
C LEU A 108 -6.20 -5.23 6.65
N LEU A 109 -6.23 -3.95 7.01
CA LEU A 109 -6.65 -2.85 6.14
C LEU A 109 -5.41 -2.34 5.41
N ILE A 110 -5.38 -2.53 4.10
CA ILE A 110 -4.27 -2.18 3.23
C ILE A 110 -4.64 -0.89 2.51
N VAL A 111 -3.78 0.11 2.62
CA VAL A 111 -3.89 1.39 1.92
C VAL A 111 -2.66 1.52 1.03
N TYR A 112 -2.80 1.16 -0.24
CA TYR A 112 -1.72 1.33 -1.22
C TYR A 112 -1.89 2.67 -1.91
N ILE A 113 -0.92 3.57 -1.74
CA ILE A 113 -0.99 4.89 -2.38
C ILE A 113 -0.57 4.73 -3.85
N ASP A 114 -1.55 4.52 -4.72
CA ASP A 114 -1.41 4.45 -6.18
C ASP A 114 -2.26 5.52 -6.88
N THR A 115 -2.23 5.54 -8.19
CA THR A 115 -3.05 6.40 -9.05
C THR A 115 -4.54 6.25 -8.70
N CYS A 116 -5.23 7.37 -8.52
CA CYS A 116 -6.66 7.44 -8.24
C CYS A 116 -7.29 8.49 -9.16
N THR A 117 -7.83 8.04 -10.29
CA THR A 117 -8.42 8.93 -11.30
C THR A 117 -9.57 9.76 -10.71
N ASP A 118 -10.44 9.16 -9.89
CA ASP A 118 -11.56 9.86 -9.25
C ASP A 118 -11.11 11.04 -8.36
N PHE A 119 -9.90 10.95 -7.79
CA PHE A 119 -9.28 12.04 -7.03
C PHE A 119 -8.70 13.10 -7.97
N GLN A 120 -7.93 12.67 -8.98
CA GLN A 120 -7.26 13.58 -9.91
C GLN A 120 -8.25 14.44 -10.69
N GLU A 121 -9.38 13.88 -11.12
CA GLU A 121 -10.46 14.61 -11.82
C GLU A 121 -11.16 15.66 -10.94
N ARG A 122 -10.94 15.65 -9.62
CA ARG A 122 -11.49 16.63 -8.67
C ARG A 122 -10.50 17.72 -8.30
N LEU A 123 -9.25 17.62 -8.76
CA LEU A 123 -8.24 18.64 -8.52
C LEU A 123 -8.58 19.91 -9.30
N PRO A 124 -8.09 21.08 -8.87
CA PRO A 124 -8.14 22.29 -9.68
C PRO A 124 -7.49 22.08 -11.06
N ASP A 125 -8.00 22.76 -12.09
CA ASP A 125 -7.58 22.59 -13.49
C ASP A 125 -6.05 22.77 -13.67
N ASP A 126 -5.46 23.76 -13.00
CA ASP A 126 -4.02 24.03 -13.04
C ASP A 126 -3.20 22.85 -12.49
N THR A 127 -3.69 22.20 -11.44
CA THR A 127 -3.07 21.02 -10.84
C THR A 127 -3.20 19.80 -11.75
N GLN A 128 -4.35 19.64 -12.41
CA GLN A 128 -4.53 18.59 -13.43
C GLN A 128 -3.59 18.79 -14.62
N GLU A 129 -3.44 20.03 -15.11
CA GLU A 129 -2.51 20.36 -16.17
C GLU A 129 -1.05 20.04 -15.78
N GLU A 130 -0.63 20.37 -14.56
CA GLU A 130 0.70 20.02 -14.06
C GLU A 130 0.93 18.50 -13.96
N LEU A 131 -0.09 17.73 -13.56
CA LEU A 131 -0.02 16.26 -13.60
C LEU A 131 0.12 15.73 -15.03
N HIS A 132 -0.61 16.30 -15.99
CA HIS A 132 -0.54 15.89 -17.41
C HIS A 132 0.82 16.19 -18.07
N ARG A 133 1.61 17.13 -17.54
CA ARG A 133 2.98 17.38 -18.01
C ARG A 133 3.94 16.23 -17.71
N GLY A 134 3.58 15.31 -16.81
CA GLY A 134 4.35 14.11 -16.52
C GLY A 134 5.76 14.42 -16.04
N TYR A 135 6.78 14.06 -16.82
CA TYR A 135 8.19 14.33 -16.48
C TYR A 135 8.54 15.82 -16.37
N TRP A 136 7.80 16.68 -17.07
CA TRP A 136 8.07 18.11 -17.14
C TRP A 136 7.23 18.95 -16.18
N GLY A 137 6.35 18.32 -15.39
CA GLY A 137 5.50 19.01 -14.42
C GLY A 137 6.09 19.02 -13.01
N ASP A 138 5.61 19.94 -12.17
CA ASP A 138 6.05 20.08 -10.77
C ASP A 138 5.73 18.84 -9.91
N PHE A 139 4.75 18.05 -10.36
CA PHE A 139 4.31 16.81 -9.73
C PHE A 139 4.82 15.55 -10.43
N HIS A 140 5.94 15.62 -11.15
CA HIS A 140 6.55 14.45 -11.78
C HIS A 140 6.63 13.26 -10.80
N ARG A 141 6.10 12.12 -11.26
CA ARG A 141 5.97 10.82 -10.54
C ARG A 141 4.85 10.73 -9.52
N PHE A 142 4.03 11.76 -9.32
CA PHE A 142 2.88 11.64 -8.43
C PHE A 142 2.02 10.39 -8.76
N PRO A 143 1.61 9.59 -7.76
CA PRO A 143 1.84 9.74 -6.31
C PRO A 143 3.11 9.05 -5.78
N HIS A 144 3.94 8.51 -6.66
CA HIS A 144 5.14 7.71 -6.40
C HIS A 144 6.45 8.53 -6.46
N TYR A 145 6.55 9.58 -5.65
CA TYR A 145 7.77 10.36 -5.56
C TYR A 145 8.98 9.51 -5.14
N LEU A 146 10.16 9.86 -5.65
CA LEU A 146 11.40 9.19 -5.28
C LEU A 146 11.76 9.48 -3.82
N PRO A 147 12.20 8.47 -3.05
CA PRO A 147 12.67 8.69 -1.68
C PRO A 147 13.92 9.59 -1.61
N VAL A 148 14.74 9.59 -2.66
CA VAL A 148 15.96 10.38 -2.77
C VAL A 148 16.05 11.02 -4.15
N PHE A 149 16.54 12.25 -4.20
CA PHE A 149 16.73 13.07 -5.40
C PHE A 149 15.46 13.30 -6.21
N GLN A 150 14.29 13.36 -5.55
CA GLN A 150 13.05 13.79 -6.19
C GLN A 150 13.15 15.25 -6.66
N ASN A 151 13.77 16.12 -5.85
CA ASN A 151 13.93 17.54 -6.13
C ASN A 151 15.42 17.94 -6.09
N THR A 152 15.77 19.02 -6.76
CA THR A 152 17.12 19.61 -6.71
C THR A 152 17.33 20.38 -5.41
N GLY A 153 18.56 20.39 -4.88
CA GLY A 153 18.93 21.16 -3.69
C GLY A 153 18.68 20.45 -2.35
N GLU A 154 17.68 19.57 -2.25
CA GLU A 154 17.40 18.80 -1.03
C GLU A 154 17.19 17.31 -1.35
N ALA A 155 18.19 16.50 -1.01
CA ALA A 155 18.27 15.11 -1.46
C ALA A 155 17.10 14.23 -1.02
N THR A 156 16.40 14.53 0.07
CA THR A 156 15.34 13.66 0.63
C THR A 156 14.02 14.40 0.86
N ALA A 157 13.89 15.64 0.37
CA ALA A 157 12.73 16.46 0.65
C ALA A 157 11.77 16.51 -0.54
N LEU A 158 10.48 16.44 -0.23
CA LEU A 158 9.41 16.81 -1.14
C LEU A 158 9.12 18.31 -0.99
N THR A 159 8.69 18.96 -2.07
CA THR A 159 8.22 20.35 -1.98
C THR A 159 6.92 20.42 -1.18
N HIS A 160 6.58 21.59 -0.64
CA HIS A 160 5.31 21.77 0.06
C HIS A 160 4.10 21.40 -0.83
N ALA A 161 4.16 21.72 -2.12
CA ALA A 161 3.09 21.38 -3.06
C ALA A 161 2.95 19.86 -3.23
N GLN A 162 4.07 19.13 -3.38
CA GLN A 162 4.08 17.67 -3.48
C GLN A 162 3.54 17.00 -2.19
N VAL A 163 3.96 17.49 -1.01
CA VAL A 163 3.44 17.01 0.28
C VAL A 163 1.94 17.25 0.41
N ASN A 164 1.48 18.46 0.06
CA ASN A 164 0.06 18.81 0.15
C ASN A 164 -0.79 17.96 -0.81
N LEU A 165 -0.33 17.71 -2.03
CA LEU A 165 -1.05 16.89 -2.99
C LEU A 165 -1.14 15.42 -2.53
N LEU A 166 -0.04 14.87 -2.01
CA LEU A 166 -0.03 13.51 -1.46
C LEU A 166 -0.92 13.39 -0.22
N ALA A 167 -0.89 14.38 0.68
CA ALA A 167 -1.76 14.43 1.84
C ALA A 167 -3.24 14.53 1.46
N ALA A 168 -3.57 15.33 0.45
CA ALA A 168 -4.93 15.44 -0.07
C ALA A 168 -5.43 14.12 -0.66
N GLN A 169 -4.60 13.39 -1.40
CA GLN A 169 -4.97 12.06 -1.91
C GLN A 169 -5.13 11.04 -0.77
N ALA A 170 -4.27 11.08 0.23
CA ALA A 170 -4.38 10.21 1.41
C ALA A 170 -5.68 10.49 2.19
N GLU A 171 -6.02 11.77 2.42
CA GLU A 171 -7.29 12.16 3.03
C GLU A 171 -8.48 11.66 2.19
N TYR A 172 -8.44 11.87 0.88
CA TYR A 172 -9.48 11.39 -0.03
C TYR A 172 -9.65 9.87 0.09
N SER A 173 -8.54 9.12 0.10
CA SER A 173 -8.54 7.67 0.22
C SER A 173 -9.21 7.19 1.51
N VAL A 174 -8.93 7.84 2.64
CA VAL A 174 -9.58 7.56 3.93
C VAL A 174 -11.07 7.91 3.88
N ARG A 175 -11.42 9.08 3.34
CA ARG A 175 -12.81 9.56 3.30
C ARG A 175 -13.70 8.70 2.41
N GLN A 176 -13.25 8.30 1.23
CA GLN A 176 -14.01 7.42 0.34
C GLN A 176 -14.17 6.00 0.91
N ASN A 177 -13.26 5.58 1.79
CA ASN A 177 -13.26 4.25 2.41
C ASN A 177 -13.63 4.28 3.90
N ARG A 178 -14.31 5.35 4.36
CA ARG A 178 -14.63 5.59 5.78
C ARG A 178 -15.18 4.35 6.48
N GLU A 179 -16.10 3.64 5.84
CA GLU A 179 -16.68 2.43 6.41
C GLU A 179 -15.66 1.33 6.72
N LEU A 180 -14.63 1.15 5.88
CA LEU A 180 -13.58 0.14 6.13
C LEU A 180 -12.76 0.51 7.37
N PHE A 181 -12.40 1.79 7.51
CA PHE A 181 -11.70 2.30 8.69
C PHE A 181 -12.56 2.18 9.94
N GLU A 182 -13.82 2.62 9.87
CA GLU A 182 -14.75 2.51 10.99
C GLU A 182 -14.96 1.05 11.41
N ARG A 183 -15.19 0.12 10.47
CA ARG A 183 -15.32 -1.31 10.76
C ARG A 183 -14.08 -1.88 11.46
N LEU A 184 -12.88 -1.48 11.03
CA LEU A 184 -11.64 -1.91 11.68
C LEU A 184 -11.53 -1.40 13.12
N PHE A 185 -12.00 -0.17 13.40
CA PHE A 185 -11.92 0.42 14.74
C PHE A 185 -13.13 0.13 15.66
N ALA A 186 -14.29 -0.26 15.11
CA ALA A 186 -15.60 -0.24 15.79
C ALA A 186 -15.82 -1.25 16.94
N PHE A 187 -14.83 -2.02 17.40
CA PHE A 187 -15.02 -2.99 18.50
C PHE A 187 -13.99 -2.83 19.61
N ALA A 188 -13.90 -1.62 20.17
CA ALA A 188 -13.25 -1.36 21.46
C ALA A 188 -14.25 -1.00 22.58
N GLY A 189 -15.54 -0.85 22.26
CA GLY A 189 -16.56 -0.35 23.21
C GLY A 189 -17.62 -1.34 23.70
N ALA A 190 -17.77 -2.52 23.07
CA ALA A 190 -18.92 -3.41 23.33
C ALA A 190 -18.68 -4.50 24.40
N GLU A 191 -17.44 -4.69 24.89
CA GLU A 191 -17.12 -5.75 25.87
C GLU A 191 -16.92 -5.25 27.32
N ARG A 192 -17.25 -3.98 27.64
CA ARG A 192 -17.22 -3.46 29.02
C ARG A 192 -18.62 -3.22 29.60
N GLY A 193 -19.54 -4.16 29.39
CA GLY A 193 -20.91 -4.03 29.83
C GLY A 193 -21.65 -5.34 29.95
N GLN A 194 -21.07 -6.32 30.65
CA GLN A 194 -21.76 -7.46 31.24
C GLN A 194 -20.78 -8.20 32.15
N GLY A 195 -20.83 -7.85 33.44
CA GLY A 195 -20.06 -8.44 34.54
C GLY A 195 -20.51 -7.81 35.83
#